data_AF-A0A9X1TV28-F1
#
_entry.id   AF-A0A9X1TV28-F1
#
_cell.length_a   1.000
_cell.length_b   1.000
_cell.length_c   1.000
_cell.angle_alpha   90.00
_cell.angle_beta   90.00
_cell.angle_gamma   90.00
#
_symmetry.space_group_name_H-M   'P 1'
#
loop_
_entity.id
_entity.type
_entity.pdbx_description
1 polymer ?
#
loop_
_entity_poly.entity_id
_entity_poly.type
_entity_poly.pdbx_seq_one_letter_code
_entity_poly.pdbx_strand_id
1 'polypeptide(L)' 'MKVDITLPNASSNMFRTHKSYSAEEILAAGGADAFGEKLGNTNEKIIEALQNGPTIEPFTDEEWEDLLHQLQATK' A
#
# COMPACT_ATOMS: atom_id res chain seq x y z
N MET A 1 10.94 36.57 23.06
CA MET A 1 11.36 36.08 21.74
C MET A 1 10.11 35.69 20.97
N LYS A 2 9.88 36.27 19.79
CA LYS A 2 8.83 35.78 18.89
C LYS A 2 9.42 34.58 18.16
N VAL A 3 8.79 33.42 18.30
CA VAL A 3 9.19 32.20 17.59
C VAL A 3 8.48 32.24 16.25
N ASP A 4 9.22 32.52 15.19
CA ASP A 4 8.69 32.43 13.83
C ASP A 4 8.54 30.94 13.48
N ILE A 5 7.30 30.46 13.43
CA ILE A 5 6.97 29.10 13.00
C ILE A 5 6.86 29.13 11.48
N THR A 6 7.91 28.66 10.80
CA THR A 6 7.87 28.42 9.36
C THR A 6 7.04 27.16 9.10
N LEU A 7 5.78 27.33 8.68
CA LEU A 7 4.95 26.22 8.24
C LEU A 7 5.50 25.67 6.91
N PRO A 8 5.79 24.36 6.81
CA PRO A 8 6.21 23.77 5.55
C PRO A 8 5.11 23.97 4.50
N ASN A 9 5.51 24.42 3.32
CA ASN A 9 4.65 24.69 2.18
C ASN A 9 3.71 23.50 1.93
N ALA A 10 2.39 23.72 2.06
CA ALA A 10 1.34 22.70 1.97
C ALA A 10 1.17 22.09 0.55
N SER A 11 2.17 22.23 -0.32
CA SER A 11 2.12 21.85 -1.74
C SER A 11 3.02 20.66 -2.09
N SER A 12 3.76 20.06 -1.15
CA SER A 12 4.50 18.82 -1.40
C SER A 12 3.75 17.61 -0.84
N ASN A 13 3.05 16.90 -1.74
CA ASN A 13 2.91 15.45 -1.94
C ASN A 13 3.47 14.43 -0.90
N MET A 14 3.54 14.75 0.40
CA MET A 14 4.38 14.06 1.40
C MET A 14 3.95 12.61 1.71
N PHE A 15 2.75 12.20 1.27
CA PHE A 15 2.15 10.91 1.61
C PHE A 15 1.78 10.04 0.41
N ARG A 16 2.03 10.50 -0.83
CA ARG A 16 1.74 9.71 -2.04
C ARG A 16 3.04 9.22 -2.65
N THR A 17 3.52 8.09 -2.15
CA THR A 17 4.66 7.35 -2.73
C THR A 17 4.28 6.59 -3.99
N HIS A 18 2.98 6.31 -4.18
CA HIS A 18 2.46 5.56 -5.30
C HIS A 18 1.34 6.32 -6.02
N LYS A 19 1.17 5.98 -7.30
CA LYS A 19 0.07 6.50 -8.11
C LYS A 19 -1.21 5.79 -7.71
N SER A 20 -2.16 6.55 -7.17
CA SER A 20 -3.50 6.07 -6.86
C SER A 20 -4.43 6.35 -8.03
N TYR A 21 -5.43 5.49 -8.21
CA TYR A 21 -6.45 5.61 -9.24
C TYR A 21 -7.83 5.52 -8.59
N SER A 22 -8.80 6.28 -9.11
CA SER A 22 -10.17 6.27 -8.61
C SER A 22 -10.94 5.04 -9.10
N ALA A 23 -12.04 4.71 -8.43
CA ALA A 23 -12.90 3.60 -8.84
C ALA A 23 -13.48 3.85 -10.24
N GLU A 24 -13.80 5.09 -10.56
CA GLU A 24 -14.30 5.52 -11.86
C GLU A 24 -13.26 5.30 -12.97
N GLU A 25 -11.98 5.56 -12.71
CA GLU A 25 -10.89 5.30 -13.66
C GLU A 25 -10.75 3.80 -13.94
N ILE A 26 -10.87 2.96 -12.90
CA ILE A 26 -10.82 1.50 -13.03
C ILE A 26 -12.03 0.98 -13.83
N LEU A 27 -13.22 1.49 -13.54
CA LEU A 27 -14.44 1.12 -14.26
C LEU A 27 -14.39 1.56 -15.72
N ALA A 28 -13.96 2.79 -16.00
CA ALA A 28 -13.81 3.32 -17.36
C ALA A 28 -12.77 2.53 -18.19
N ALA A 29 -11.78 1.93 -17.53
CA ALA A 29 -10.81 1.07 -18.19
C ALA A 29 -11.35 -0.30 -18.60
N GLY A 30 -12.57 -0.67 -18.17
CA GLY A 30 -13.20 -1.97 -18.43
C GLY A 30 -13.25 -2.90 -17.22
N GLY A 31 -12.98 -2.38 -16.02
CA GLY A 31 -12.91 -3.16 -14.78
C GLY A 31 -11.47 -3.41 -14.32
N ALA A 32 -11.31 -4.05 -13.15
CA ALA A 32 -10.00 -4.23 -12.49
C ALA A 32 -9.01 -5.02 -13.35
N ASP A 33 -9.46 -6.09 -14.02
CA ASP A 33 -8.60 -6.95 -14.82
C ASP A 33 -8.05 -6.20 -16.05
N ALA A 34 -8.95 -5.56 -16.83
CA ALA A 34 -8.57 -4.76 -17.99
C ALA A 34 -7.69 -3.55 -17.61
N PHE A 35 -7.92 -2.98 -16.42
CA PHE A 35 -7.09 -1.92 -15.87
C PHE A 35 -5.68 -2.42 -15.51
N GLY A 36 -5.57 -3.59 -14.86
CA GLY A 36 -4.31 -4.24 -14.54
C GLY A 36 -3.47 -4.56 -15.78
N GLU A 37 -4.09 -5.11 -16.82
CA GLU A 37 -3.44 -5.36 -18.11
C GLU A 37 -2.93 -4.07 -18.76
N LYS A 38 -3.73 -2.99 -18.77
CA LYS A 38 -3.32 -1.67 -19.30
C LYS A 38 -2.14 -1.07 -18.56
N LEU A 39 -2.03 -1.31 -17.25
CA LEU A 39 -0.87 -0.89 -16.46
C LEU A 39 0.34 -1.81 -16.63
N GLY A 40 0.20 -2.89 -17.39
CA GLY A 40 1.23 -3.90 -17.58
C GLY A 40 1.53 -4.68 -16.30
N ASN A 41 0.58 -4.75 -15.36
CA ASN A 41 0.65 -5.60 -14.17
C ASN A 41 0.16 -7.00 -14.54
N THR A 42 1.00 -7.73 -15.28
CA THR A 42 0.70 -9.10 -15.66
C THR A 42 1.05 -10.07 -14.52
N ASN A 43 0.50 -11.27 -14.57
CA ASN A 43 0.79 -12.32 -13.60
C ASN A 43 2.29 -12.62 -13.51
N GLU A 44 3.01 -12.57 -14.64
CA GLU A 44 4.45 -12.81 -14.68
C GLU A 44 5.22 -11.77 -13.86
N LYS A 45 4.86 -10.48 -13.96
CA LYS A 45 5.51 -9.42 -13.17
C LYS A 45 5.20 -9.54 -11.69
N ILE A 46 3.98 -9.97 -11.34
CA ILE A 46 3.61 -10.23 -9.95
C ILE A 46 4.46 -11.37 -9.40
N ILE A 47 4.63 -12.47 -10.15
CA ILE A 47 5.48 -13.59 -9.76
C ILE A 47 6.94 -13.14 -9.61
N GLU A 48 7.48 -12.39 -10.56
CA GLU A 48 8.85 -11.85 -10.50
C GLU A 48 9.04 -10.94 -9.28
N ALA A 49 8.07 -10.06 -8.98
CA ALA A 49 8.11 -9.20 -7.81
C ALA A 49 8.07 -9.99 -6.50
N LEU A 50 7.27 -11.06 -6.43
CA LEU A 50 7.19 -11.95 -5.27
C LEU A 50 8.50 -12.74 -5.07
N GLN A 51 9.12 -13.21 -6.15
CA GLN A 51 10.40 -13.91 -6.10
C GLN A 51 11.55 -13.01 -5.66
N ASN A 52 11.52 -11.73 -6.05
CA ASN A 52 12.50 -10.72 -5.67
C ASN A 52 12.11 -9.98 -4.38
N GLY A 53 11.03 -10.41 -3.72
CA GLY A 53 10.56 -9.82 -2.48
C GLY A 53 11.58 -10.02 -1.35
N PRO A 54 11.49 -9.21 -0.28
CA PRO A 54 12.24 -9.49 0.93
C PRO A 54 11.91 -10.90 1.43
N THR A 55 12.89 -11.57 2.05
CA THR A 55 12.66 -12.85 2.71
C THR A 55 11.47 -12.71 3.65
N ILE A 56 10.50 -13.62 3.53
CA ILE A 56 9.36 -13.68 4.44
C ILE A 56 9.93 -13.80 5.85
N GLU A 57 9.66 -12.80 6.69
CA GLU A 57 9.89 -12.86 8.12
C GLU A 57 8.61 -13.44 8.74
N PRO A 58 8.58 -14.75 9.05
CA PRO A 58 7.44 -15.31 9.75
C PRO A 58 7.33 -14.63 11.11
N PHE A 59 6.10 -14.37 11.54
CA PHE A 59 5.86 -13.96 12.91
C PHE A 59 6.46 -14.98 13.87
N THR A 60 7.06 -14.47 14.94
CA THR A 60 7.37 -15.30 16.10
C THR A 60 6.08 -15.79 16.76
N ASP A 61 6.17 -16.87 17.54
CA ASP A 61 5.01 -17.40 18.26
C ASP A 61 4.38 -16.33 19.18
N GLU A 62 5.22 -15.46 19.76
CA GLU A 62 4.81 -14.37 20.65
C GLU A 62 4.04 -13.28 19.91
N GLU A 63 4.54 -12.82 18.75
CA GLU A 63 3.84 -11.82 17.94
C GLU A 63 2.52 -12.37 17.36
N TRP A 64 2.49 -13.68 17.07
CA TRP A 64 1.29 -14.33 16.59
C TRP A 64 0.18 -14.39 17.65
N GLU A 65 0.53 -14.74 18.89
CA GLU A 65 -0.40 -14.72 20.03
C GLU A 65 -0.90 -13.29 20.32
N ASP A 66 -0.02 -12.29 20.29
CA ASP A 66 -0.38 -10.88 20.47
C ASP A 66 -1.37 -10.40 19.39
N LEU A 67 -1.13 -10.78 18.12
CA LEU A 67 -2.04 -10.47 17.01
C LEU A 67 -3.42 -11.08 17.23
N LEU A 68 -3.48 -12.35 17.64
CA LEU A 68 -4.75 -13.04 17.91
C LEU A 68 -5.52 -12.40 19.07
N HIS A 69 -4.82 -11.96 20.12
CA HIS A 69 -5.41 -11.22 21.22
C HIS A 69 -6.03 -9.89 20.76
N GLN A 70 -5.34 -9.13 19.91
CA GLN A 70 -5.87 -7.87 19.34
C GLN A 70 -7.10 -8.09 18.47
N LEU A 71 -7.09 -9.15 17.65
CA LEU A 71 -8.22 -9.51 16.80
C LEU A 71 -9.47 -9.84 17.64
N GLN A 72 -9.30 -10.55 18.75
CA GLN A 72 -10.38 -10.89 19.67
C GLN A 72 -10.89 -9.66 20.43
N ALA A 73 -10.03 -8.73 20.82
CA ALA A 73 -10.41 -7.51 21.54
C ALA A 73 -11.18 -6.51 20.67
N THR A 74 -11.08 -6.62 19.34
CA THR A 74 -11.77 -5.75 18.37
C THR A 74 -13.15 -6.31 17.98
N LYS A 75 -13.55 -7.46 18.54
CA LYS A 75 -14.82 -8.13 18.26
C LYS A 75 -15.92 -7.71 19.23
#